data_AF-A0A5B8NRN9-F1
#
_entry.id   AF-A0A5B8NRN9-F1
#
_cell.length_a   1.000
_cell.length_b   1.000
_cell.length_c   1.000
_cell.angle_alpha   90.00
_cell.angle_beta   90.00
_cell.angle_gamma   90.00
#
_symmetry.space_group_name_H-M   'P 1'
#
loop_
_entity.id
_entity.type
_entity.pdbx_description
1 polymer ?
#
loop_
_entity_poly.entity_id
_entity_poly.type
_entity_poly.pdbx_seq_one_letter_code
_entity_poly.pdbx_strand_id
1 'polypeptide(L)'
;MEDEPVKSLKATARRGALISVSIAAGLALASCSAGQITQTSTQVAAVDGSEGNTEDGKIVVRDVTVHLDNDGNAGLKFAAVNQDPADQAHTLESVSVGGKEVALDGSAIVESNCSLLGDLKSELDKLQKPGAGVCISHIGTKVDGAEFTPSGNQPVKFTFDNGTIEISATVSEAIPQAGTNAEDVENDINSQNSGEHH
;
A
#
# COMPACT_ATOMS: atom_id res chain seq x y z
N MET A 1 67.43 37.10 -52.24
CA MET A 1 66.21 36.68 -51.52
C MET A 1 65.19 37.76 -51.75
N GLU A 2 64.50 37.69 -52.89
CA GLU A 2 63.41 38.60 -53.24
C GLU A 2 62.41 37.73 -54.01
N ASP A 3 61.36 37.30 -53.32
CA ASP A 3 60.26 36.52 -53.85
C ASP A 3 59.30 37.43 -54.61
N GLU A 4 58.96 37.05 -55.84
CA GLU A 4 57.90 37.68 -56.62
C GLU A 4 56.51 37.22 -56.15
N PRO A 5 55.58 38.14 -55.85
CA PRO A 5 54.18 37.80 -55.70
C PRO A 5 53.45 37.94 -57.06
N VAL A 6 53.09 36.82 -57.68
CA VAL A 6 52.16 36.82 -58.83
C VAL A 6 50.70 36.67 -58.39
N LYS A 7 49.89 37.59 -58.91
CA LYS A 7 48.42 37.71 -58.86
C LYS A 7 47.71 36.39 -59.16
N SER A 8 46.49 36.17 -58.65
CA SER A 8 45.27 36.50 -59.43
C SER A 8 43.93 36.18 -58.77
N LEU A 9 42.98 37.07 -59.09
CA LEU A 9 41.55 36.91 -59.34
C LEU A 9 40.59 36.63 -58.17
N LYS A 10 39.81 37.69 -57.89
CA LYS A 10 38.48 37.66 -57.27
C LYS A 10 37.63 36.51 -57.81
N ALA A 11 37.06 35.73 -56.90
CA ALA A 11 35.81 35.01 -57.12
C ALA A 11 34.89 35.25 -55.93
N THR A 12 34.16 36.37 -55.96
CA THR A 12 32.88 36.49 -55.27
C THR A 12 31.97 35.37 -55.77
N ALA A 13 31.20 34.80 -54.84
CA ALA A 13 30.16 33.80 -55.07
C ALA A 13 30.61 32.35 -55.21
N ARG A 14 30.71 31.67 -54.06
CA ARG A 14 30.08 30.35 -53.90
C ARG A 14 29.82 30.08 -52.42
N ARG A 15 28.55 30.20 -52.05
CA ARG A 15 27.84 29.31 -51.10
C ARG A 15 28.47 29.31 -49.69
N GLY A 16 27.91 30.02 -48.71
CA GLY A 16 26.67 29.56 -48.09
C GLY A 16 26.79 28.18 -47.41
N ALA A 17 28.00 27.70 -47.15
CA ALA A 17 28.28 26.32 -46.73
C ALA A 17 29.17 26.23 -45.49
N LEU A 18 29.03 27.16 -44.53
CA LEU A 18 29.66 27.05 -43.20
C LEU A 18 28.69 27.33 -42.04
N ILE A 19 27.38 27.33 -42.28
CA ILE A 19 26.38 27.48 -41.21
C ILE A 19 25.23 26.49 -41.44
N SER A 20 25.53 25.20 -41.49
CA SER A 20 24.48 24.17 -41.55
C SER A 20 24.95 22.80 -41.07
N VAL A 21 25.75 22.74 -40.00
CA VAL A 21 26.01 21.48 -39.25
C VAL A 21 26.03 21.79 -37.75
N SER A 22 24.98 22.40 -37.23
CA SER A 22 24.78 22.53 -35.78
C SER A 22 23.31 22.57 -35.36
N ILE A 23 22.36 22.37 -36.29
CA ILE A 23 20.92 22.33 -36.00
C ILE A 23 20.32 21.02 -36.51
N ALA A 24 20.88 19.88 -36.10
CA ALA A 24 20.29 18.57 -36.38
C ALA A 24 20.49 17.52 -35.27
N ALA A 25 20.97 17.94 -34.08
CA ALA A 25 21.17 17.03 -32.94
C ALA A 25 20.42 17.46 -31.66
N GLY A 26 19.62 18.52 -31.70
CA GLY A 26 18.87 19.00 -30.53
C GLY A 26 17.49 18.37 -30.33
N LEU A 27 16.91 17.76 -31.37
CA LEU A 27 15.52 17.27 -31.34
C LEU A 27 15.39 15.77 -31.04
N ALA A 28 16.50 15.04 -30.87
CA ALA A 28 16.47 13.59 -30.60
C ALA A 28 16.65 13.21 -29.12
N LEU A 29 16.98 14.15 -28.23
CA LEU A 29 17.17 13.87 -26.80
C LEU A 29 15.93 14.14 -25.92
N ALA A 30 14.89 14.76 -26.47
CA ALA A 30 13.66 15.05 -25.72
C ALA A 30 12.69 13.86 -25.64
N SER A 31 12.87 12.79 -26.43
CA SER A 31 11.91 11.67 -26.50
C SER A 31 12.16 10.54 -25.49
N CYS A 32 13.31 10.49 -24.80
CA CYS A 32 13.55 9.46 -23.77
C CYS A 32 13.27 9.91 -22.33
N SER A 33 12.96 11.20 -22.08
CA SER A 33 12.64 11.66 -20.72
C SER A 33 11.15 11.54 -20.37
N ALA A 34 10.30 11.11 -21.32
CA ALA A 34 8.88 10.83 -21.08
C ALA A 34 8.61 9.40 -20.55
N GLY A 35 9.63 8.53 -20.51
CA GLY A 35 9.53 7.19 -19.93
C GLY A 35 9.96 7.11 -18.45
N GLN A 36 10.41 8.22 -17.86
CA GLN A 36 10.91 8.28 -16.48
C GLN A 36 9.79 8.39 -15.43
N ILE A 37 8.56 8.73 -15.82
CA ILE A 37 7.41 8.78 -14.92
C ILE A 37 6.54 7.54 -15.17
N THR A 38 7.07 6.37 -14.84
CA THR A 38 6.27 5.14 -14.80
C THR A 38 6.79 4.16 -13.75
N GLN A 39 8.09 4.18 -13.47
CA GLN A 39 8.69 3.27 -12.49
C GLN A 39 8.45 3.60 -11.01
N THR A 40 7.88 4.76 -10.67
CA THR A 40 7.36 5.02 -9.32
C THR A 40 5.85 5.12 -9.26
N SER A 41 5.15 5.20 -10.41
CA SER A 41 3.70 5.33 -10.46
C SER A 41 2.96 4.00 -10.22
N THR A 42 3.66 2.88 -10.39
CA THR A 42 3.18 1.54 -10.02
C THR A 42 3.85 1.03 -8.75
N GLN A 43 4.54 1.90 -8.01
CA GLN A 43 5.07 1.49 -6.72
C GLN A 43 3.90 1.39 -5.75
N VAL A 44 3.37 0.18 -5.63
CA VAL A 44 2.55 -0.23 -4.49
C VAL A 44 3.39 0.10 -3.27
N ALA A 45 2.82 0.86 -2.33
CA ALA A 45 3.51 1.11 -1.07
C ALA A 45 3.94 -0.25 -0.50
N ALA A 46 5.17 -0.33 0.02
CA ALA A 46 5.64 -1.53 0.71
C ALA A 46 4.88 -1.66 2.03
N VAL A 47 3.64 -2.12 1.95
CA VAL A 47 2.75 -2.43 3.06
C VAL A 47 2.33 -3.88 2.88
N ASP A 48 2.34 -4.66 3.96
CA ASP A 48 2.07 -6.10 3.96
C ASP A 48 0.59 -6.47 3.73
N GLY A 49 -0.14 -5.68 2.94
CA GLY A 49 -1.57 -5.88 2.70
C GLY A 49 -1.99 -5.57 1.28
N SER A 50 -2.98 -6.31 0.82
CA SER A 50 -3.55 -6.16 -0.52
C SER A 50 -4.33 -4.86 -0.66
N GLU A 51 -4.46 -4.37 -1.89
CA GLU A 51 -5.27 -3.18 -2.20
C GLU A 51 -6.26 -3.46 -3.34
N GLY A 52 -7.36 -2.71 -3.34
CA GLY A 52 -8.42 -2.81 -4.35
C GLY A 52 -9.31 -1.57 -4.35
N ASN A 53 -10.09 -1.40 -5.41
CA ASN A 53 -10.99 -0.26 -5.58
C ASN A 53 -12.38 -0.74 -6.01
N THR A 54 -13.43 0.01 -5.65
CA THR A 54 -14.72 -0.15 -6.32
C THR A 54 -14.60 0.16 -7.82
N GLU A 55 -15.50 -0.38 -8.64
CA GLU A 55 -15.44 -0.20 -10.10
C GLU A 55 -15.48 1.27 -10.53
N ASP A 56 -16.18 2.12 -9.77
CA ASP A 56 -16.25 3.57 -9.97
C ASP A 56 -15.03 4.33 -9.42
N GLY A 57 -14.11 3.64 -8.74
CA GLY A 57 -12.88 4.19 -8.18
C GLY A 57 -13.07 5.11 -6.97
N LYS A 58 -14.28 5.19 -6.41
CA LYS A 58 -14.58 6.14 -5.32
C LYS A 58 -14.13 5.66 -3.94
N ILE A 59 -14.10 4.35 -3.73
CA ILE A 59 -13.63 3.73 -2.51
C ILE A 59 -12.39 2.89 -2.83
N VAL A 60 -11.33 3.14 -2.06
CA VAL A 60 -10.09 2.37 -2.11
C VAL A 60 -9.91 1.66 -0.79
N VAL A 61 -9.55 0.38 -0.83
CA VAL A 61 -9.15 -0.37 0.35
C VAL A 61 -7.68 -0.73 0.24
N ARG A 62 -6.95 -0.57 1.34
CA ARG A 62 -5.49 -0.81 1.46
C ARG A 62 -5.19 -1.58 2.74
N ASP A 63 -3.98 -2.11 2.83
CA ASP A 63 -3.45 -2.78 4.02
C ASP A 63 -4.38 -3.92 4.49
N VAL A 64 -4.91 -4.69 3.53
CA VAL A 64 -5.84 -5.77 3.82
C VAL A 64 -5.09 -7.03 4.21
N THR A 65 -5.25 -7.41 5.47
CA THR A 65 -4.57 -8.53 6.11
C THR A 65 -5.51 -9.21 7.09
N VAL A 66 -5.56 -10.54 7.09
CA VAL A 66 -6.20 -11.31 8.15
C VAL A 66 -5.23 -11.34 9.33
N HIS A 67 -5.60 -10.71 10.43
CA HIS A 67 -4.75 -10.51 11.60
C HIS A 67 -5.15 -11.50 12.70
N LEU A 68 -4.19 -12.30 13.17
CA LEU A 68 -4.33 -13.18 14.32
C LEU A 68 -3.68 -12.52 15.55
N ASP A 69 -4.41 -12.36 16.65
CA ASP A 69 -3.79 -11.93 17.91
C ASP A 69 -3.08 -13.09 18.64
N ASN A 70 -2.39 -12.76 19.73
CA ASN A 70 -1.67 -13.75 20.54
C ASN A 70 -2.59 -14.80 21.21
N ASP A 71 -3.88 -14.51 21.32
CA ASP A 71 -4.88 -15.42 21.89
C ASP A 71 -5.54 -16.30 20.80
N GLY A 72 -5.13 -16.12 19.54
CA GLY A 72 -5.65 -16.85 18.39
C GLY A 72 -6.97 -16.29 17.84
N ASN A 73 -7.42 -15.11 18.27
CA ASN A 73 -8.58 -14.46 17.67
C ASN A 73 -8.20 -13.89 16.30
N ALA A 74 -9.10 -14.02 15.33
CA ALA A 74 -8.93 -13.49 14.00
C ALA A 74 -9.78 -12.24 13.78
N GLY A 75 -9.18 -11.20 13.21
CA GLY A 75 -9.86 -10.04 12.67
C GLY A 75 -9.36 -9.73 11.26
N LEU A 76 -10.01 -8.76 10.63
CA LEU A 76 -9.58 -8.23 9.35
C LEU A 76 -9.05 -6.81 9.56
N LYS A 77 -7.76 -6.64 9.30
CA LYS A 77 -7.11 -5.34 9.25
C LYS A 77 -7.30 -4.75 7.85
N PHE A 78 -7.72 -3.48 7.76
CA PHE A 78 -7.83 -2.75 6.50
C PHE A 78 -7.96 -1.24 6.71
N ALA A 79 -7.59 -0.44 5.71
CA ALA A 79 -7.92 0.97 5.61
C ALA A 79 -8.75 1.23 4.35
N ALA A 80 -10.00 1.64 4.53
CA ALA A 80 -10.86 2.13 3.44
C ALA A 80 -10.78 3.65 3.36
N VAL A 81 -10.59 4.20 2.16
CA VAL A 81 -10.48 5.64 1.90
C VAL A 81 -11.58 6.06 0.94
N ASN A 82 -12.35 7.07 1.33
CA ASN A 82 -13.34 7.69 0.47
C ASN A 82 -12.74 8.86 -0.30
N GLN A 83 -12.62 8.69 -1.60
CA GLN A 83 -12.12 9.68 -2.55
C GLN A 83 -13.18 10.08 -3.60
N ASP A 84 -14.47 9.96 -3.26
CA ASP A 84 -15.55 10.42 -4.14
C ASP A 84 -15.46 11.94 -4.37
N PRO A 85 -15.23 12.42 -5.60
CA PRO A 85 -15.17 13.85 -5.90
C PRO A 85 -16.51 14.57 -5.73
N ALA A 86 -17.61 13.84 -5.52
CA ALA A 86 -18.94 14.40 -5.27
C ALA A 86 -19.22 14.70 -3.78
N ASP A 87 -18.23 14.54 -2.90
CA ASP A 87 -18.34 14.74 -1.45
C ASP A 87 -19.43 13.89 -0.78
N GLN A 88 -19.68 12.68 -1.31
CA GLN A 88 -20.66 11.74 -0.76
C GLN A 88 -19.99 10.79 0.24
N ALA A 89 -20.70 10.49 1.34
CA ALA A 89 -20.31 9.42 2.25
C ALA A 89 -20.71 8.06 1.67
N HIS A 90 -19.93 7.03 1.99
CA HIS A 90 -20.17 5.65 1.57
C HIS A 90 -20.25 4.73 2.79
N THR A 91 -20.97 3.63 2.67
CA THR A 91 -21.17 2.68 3.79
C THR A 91 -20.61 1.33 3.41
N LEU A 92 -19.78 0.77 4.29
CA LEU A 92 -19.39 -0.63 4.23
C LEU A 92 -20.55 -1.48 4.76
N GLU A 93 -21.25 -2.16 3.87
CA GLU A 93 -22.44 -2.95 4.20
C GLU A 93 -22.07 -4.31 4.79
N SER A 94 -21.04 -4.97 4.23
CA SER A 94 -20.54 -6.24 4.74
C SER A 94 -19.12 -6.53 4.29
N VAL A 95 -18.45 -7.43 5.03
CA VAL A 95 -17.16 -8.01 4.64
C VAL A 95 -17.17 -9.51 4.91
N SER A 96 -16.48 -10.27 4.06
CA SER A 96 -16.24 -11.70 4.28
C SER A 96 -14.79 -12.07 4.04
N VAL A 97 -14.30 -13.07 4.78
CA VAL A 97 -12.96 -13.68 4.66
C VAL A 97 -13.13 -15.19 4.50
N GLY A 98 -12.61 -15.77 3.42
CA GLY A 98 -12.76 -17.20 3.16
C GLY A 98 -14.22 -17.65 3.05
N GLY A 99 -15.12 -16.74 2.64
CA GLY A 99 -16.57 -16.97 2.60
C GLY A 99 -17.29 -16.89 3.96
N LYS A 100 -16.59 -16.58 5.05
CA LYS A 100 -17.18 -16.33 6.37
C LYS A 100 -17.39 -14.84 6.57
N GLU A 101 -18.53 -14.48 7.11
CA GLU A 101 -18.86 -13.08 7.40
C GLU A 101 -18.00 -12.54 8.55
N VAL A 102 -17.55 -11.30 8.41
CA VAL A 102 -16.81 -10.57 9.45
C VAL A 102 -17.81 -9.79 10.28
N ALA A 103 -17.81 -10.01 11.59
CA ALA A 103 -18.57 -9.18 12.51
C ALA A 103 -17.93 -7.79 12.61
N LEU A 104 -18.75 -6.75 12.46
CA LEU A 104 -18.34 -5.35 12.50
C LEU A 104 -18.91 -4.68 13.76
N ASP A 105 -18.05 -4.01 14.53
CA ASP A 105 -18.40 -3.30 15.76
C ASP A 105 -18.06 -1.80 15.63
N GLY A 106 -19.09 -0.98 15.42
CA GLY A 106 -18.95 0.47 15.26
C GLY A 106 -19.70 1.01 14.04
N SER A 107 -19.40 2.26 13.68
CA SER A 107 -19.93 2.88 12.46
C SER A 107 -19.16 2.39 11.25
N ALA A 108 -19.87 1.88 10.24
CA ALA A 108 -19.30 1.43 8.97
C ALA A 108 -19.36 2.50 7.86
N ILE A 109 -19.59 3.77 8.25
CA ILE A 109 -19.66 4.90 7.32
C ILE A 109 -18.26 5.47 7.11
N VAL A 110 -17.88 5.66 5.85
CA VAL A 110 -16.69 6.39 5.42
C VAL A 110 -17.14 7.74 4.89
N GLU A 111 -17.04 8.76 5.74
CA GLU A 111 -17.32 10.15 5.37
C GLU A 111 -16.45 10.61 4.20
N SER A 112 -16.92 11.63 3.47
CA SER A 112 -16.18 12.20 2.35
C SER A 112 -14.77 12.64 2.76
N ASN A 113 -13.76 12.28 1.94
CA ASN A 113 -12.34 12.60 2.16
C ASN A 113 -11.78 12.04 3.49
N CYS A 114 -12.41 11.01 4.06
CA CYS A 114 -12.01 10.36 5.29
C CYS A 114 -11.61 8.91 5.08
N SER A 115 -11.00 8.33 6.10
CA SER A 115 -10.66 6.91 6.13
C SER A 115 -11.40 6.17 7.24
N LEU A 116 -11.71 4.90 6.99
CA LEU A 116 -12.19 3.92 7.97
C LEU A 116 -11.11 2.86 8.15
N LEU A 117 -10.58 2.76 9.36
CA LEU A 117 -9.58 1.78 9.74
C LEU A 117 -10.26 0.66 10.55
N GLY A 118 -10.26 -0.54 9.98
CA GLY A 118 -10.73 -1.75 10.63
C GLY A 118 -9.58 -2.60 11.14
N ASP A 119 -9.74 -3.18 12.33
CA ASP A 119 -8.87 -4.22 12.90
C ASP A 119 -9.58 -4.87 14.11
N LEU A 120 -8.97 -5.87 14.73
CA LEU A 120 -9.33 -6.37 16.05
C LEU A 120 -9.44 -5.21 17.04
N LYS A 121 -10.47 -5.24 17.88
CA LYS A 121 -10.72 -4.18 18.88
C LYS A 121 -9.50 -3.97 19.80
N SER A 122 -8.87 -5.06 20.21
CA SER A 122 -7.65 -5.09 21.03
C SER A 122 -6.47 -4.36 20.38
N GLU A 123 -6.38 -4.37 19.05
CA GLU A 123 -5.32 -3.72 18.28
C GLU A 123 -5.62 -2.24 18.06
N LEU A 124 -6.89 -1.91 17.76
CA LEU A 124 -7.34 -0.52 17.64
C LEU A 124 -7.15 0.26 18.94
N ASP A 125 -7.31 -0.39 20.10
CA ASP A 125 -7.10 0.23 21.42
C ASP A 125 -5.64 0.57 21.73
N LYS A 126 -4.68 -0.02 21.00
CA LYS A 126 -3.25 0.32 21.08
C LYS A 126 -2.90 1.56 20.26
N LEU A 127 -3.78 1.96 19.33
CA LEU A 127 -3.52 3.09 18.45
C LEU A 127 -3.65 4.43 19.19
N GLN A 128 -2.78 5.36 18.84
CA GLN A 128 -2.95 6.75 19.27
C GLN A 128 -4.19 7.33 18.58
N LYS A 129 -4.99 8.07 19.34
CA LYS A 129 -6.15 8.76 18.77
C LYS A 129 -5.70 9.70 17.65
N PRO A 130 -6.44 9.78 16.53
CA PRO A 130 -6.14 10.74 15.49
C PRO A 130 -6.06 12.17 16.06
N GLY A 131 -5.08 12.94 15.58
CA GLY A 131 -4.96 14.35 15.93
C GLY A 131 -6.19 15.16 15.49
N ALA A 132 -6.40 16.32 16.10
CA ALA A 132 -7.50 17.20 15.70
C ALA A 132 -7.42 17.56 14.20
N GLY A 133 -8.52 17.38 13.47
CA GLY A 133 -8.59 17.62 12.02
C GLY A 133 -8.15 16.44 11.15
N VAL A 134 -7.70 15.33 11.73
CA VAL A 134 -7.43 14.08 11.00
C VAL A 134 -8.73 13.28 10.91
N CYS A 135 -9.22 13.06 9.69
CA CYS A 135 -10.47 12.33 9.48
C CYS A 135 -10.23 10.83 9.32
N ILE A 136 -10.10 10.14 10.46
CA ILE A 136 -9.99 8.68 10.51
C ILE A 136 -11.00 8.17 11.55
N SER A 137 -11.82 7.21 11.14
CA SER A 137 -12.74 6.47 11.99
C SER A 137 -12.24 5.03 12.18
N HIS A 138 -12.68 4.39 13.26
CA HIS A 138 -12.28 3.02 13.61
C HIS A 138 -13.49 2.11 13.67
N ILE A 139 -13.34 0.87 13.21
CA ILE A 139 -14.35 -0.18 13.32
C ILE A 139 -13.72 -1.49 13.79
N GLY A 140 -14.27 -2.07 14.85
CA GLY A 140 -13.81 -3.38 15.33
C GLY A 140 -14.21 -4.48 14.34
N THR A 141 -13.31 -5.42 14.09
CA THR A 141 -13.57 -6.58 13.24
C THR A 141 -13.34 -7.89 13.99
N LYS A 142 -14.12 -8.92 13.65
CA LYS A 142 -13.92 -10.27 14.17
C LYS A 142 -14.37 -11.32 13.16
N VAL A 143 -13.59 -12.37 12.99
CA VAL A 143 -13.93 -13.52 12.13
C VAL A 143 -14.11 -14.77 13.00
N ASP A 144 -15.35 -15.19 13.20
CA ASP A 144 -15.65 -16.33 14.07
C ASP A 144 -15.45 -17.69 13.35
N GLY A 145 -14.96 -18.67 14.11
CA GLY A 145 -14.92 -20.08 13.69
C GLY A 145 -14.04 -20.34 12.46
N ALA A 146 -12.99 -19.55 12.27
CA ALA A 146 -12.01 -19.71 11.21
C ALA A 146 -10.65 -20.08 11.80
N GLU A 147 -10.13 -21.24 11.43
CA GLU A 147 -8.74 -21.62 11.70
C GLU A 147 -7.90 -21.17 10.50
N PHE A 148 -7.27 -20.01 10.61
CA PHE A 148 -6.38 -19.52 9.57
C PHE A 148 -4.96 -20.01 9.83
N THR A 149 -4.33 -20.58 8.81
CA THR A 149 -2.91 -20.90 8.87
C THR A 149 -2.08 -19.64 8.59
N PRO A 150 -1.13 -19.28 9.48
CA PRO A 150 -0.15 -18.23 9.23
C PRO A 150 0.51 -18.36 7.86
N SER A 151 0.82 -17.23 7.22
CA SER A 151 1.41 -17.17 5.87
C SER A 151 0.53 -17.75 4.74
N GLY A 152 -0.73 -18.07 5.03
CA GLY A 152 -1.74 -18.40 4.03
C GLY A 152 -2.33 -17.16 3.34
N ASN A 153 -3.10 -17.37 2.28
CA ASN A 153 -3.89 -16.34 1.62
C ASN A 153 -5.38 -16.68 1.73
N GLN A 154 -6.21 -15.68 2.00
CA GLN A 154 -7.66 -15.82 2.11
C GLN A 154 -8.36 -14.85 1.16
N PRO A 155 -9.38 -15.29 0.40
CA PRO A 155 -10.18 -14.37 -0.38
C PRO A 155 -11.01 -13.49 0.56
N VAL A 156 -10.95 -12.19 0.33
CA VAL A 156 -11.71 -11.18 1.06
C VAL A 156 -12.62 -10.45 0.09
N LYS A 157 -13.88 -10.32 0.47
CA LYS A 157 -14.87 -9.55 -0.29
C LYS A 157 -15.46 -8.45 0.59
N PHE A 158 -15.25 -7.21 0.19
CA PHE A 158 -15.92 -6.03 0.75
C PHE A 158 -17.12 -5.70 -0.13
N THR A 159 -18.24 -5.38 0.50
CA THR A 159 -19.42 -4.84 -0.18
C THR A 159 -19.75 -3.50 0.42
N PHE A 160 -19.57 -2.45 -0.37
CA PHE A 160 -19.98 -1.09 -0.09
C PHE A 160 -21.30 -0.80 -0.84
N ASP A 161 -21.99 0.23 -0.41
CA ASP A 161 -23.22 0.74 -1.06
C ASP A 161 -23.02 1.09 -2.54
N ASN A 162 -21.80 1.44 -2.94
CA ASN A 162 -21.44 1.82 -4.31
C ASN A 162 -20.68 0.75 -5.10
N GLY A 163 -20.39 -0.42 -4.51
CA GLY A 163 -19.67 -1.48 -5.24
C GLY A 163 -19.06 -2.56 -4.37
N THR A 164 -18.46 -3.55 -5.04
CA THR A 164 -17.78 -4.67 -4.38
C THR A 164 -16.29 -4.65 -4.70
N ILE A 165 -15.47 -5.08 -3.74
CA ILE A 165 -14.02 -5.25 -3.90
C ILE A 165 -13.67 -6.67 -3.49
N GLU A 166 -13.07 -7.44 -4.40
CA GLU A 166 -12.56 -8.79 -4.14
C GLU A 166 -11.03 -8.79 -4.22
N ILE A 167 -10.38 -9.22 -3.14
CA ILE A 167 -8.92 -9.25 -3.02
C ILE A 167 -8.46 -10.45 -2.22
N SER A 168 -7.25 -10.93 -2.50
CA SER A 168 -6.62 -11.98 -1.70
C SER A 168 -5.78 -11.35 -0.59
N ALA A 169 -6.11 -11.59 0.68
CA ALA A 169 -5.37 -11.06 1.83
C ALA A 169 -4.46 -12.13 2.44
N THR A 170 -3.28 -11.73 2.89
CA THR A 170 -2.36 -12.59 3.65
C THR A 170 -2.87 -12.79 5.08
N VAL A 171 -2.55 -13.93 5.68
CA VAL A 171 -2.76 -14.20 7.11
C VAL A 171 -1.47 -13.88 7.85
N SER A 172 -1.56 -12.93 8.79
CA SER A 172 -0.45 -12.46 9.62
C SER A 172 -0.69 -12.80 11.09
N GLU A 173 0.36 -13.26 11.76
CA GLU A 173 0.38 -13.47 13.21
C GLU A 173 0.76 -12.18 13.94
N ALA A 174 0.32 -12.07 15.18
CA ALA A 174 0.77 -11.03 16.09
C ALA A 174 2.30 -11.07 16.21
N ILE A 175 2.93 -9.91 16.03
CA ILE A 175 4.35 -9.75 16.28
C ILE A 175 4.53 -9.70 17.81
N PRO A 176 5.30 -10.60 18.42
CA PRO A 176 5.57 -10.55 19.86
C PRO A 176 6.28 -9.25 20.23
N GLN A 177 6.11 -8.82 21.48
CA GLN A 177 6.75 -7.60 21.96
C GLN A 177 8.27 -7.70 21.77
N ALA A 178 8.89 -6.68 21.19
CA ALA A 178 10.34 -6.67 21.01
C ALA A 178 11.06 -6.90 22.36
N GLY A 179 11.88 -7.94 22.45
CA GLY A 179 12.56 -8.36 23.67
C GLY A 179 11.95 -9.57 24.39
N THR A 180 10.80 -10.09 23.94
CA THR A 180 10.29 -11.40 24.37
C THR A 180 10.70 -12.45 23.32
N ASN A 181 11.60 -13.36 23.68
CA ASN A 181 11.91 -14.50 22.81
C ASN A 181 10.75 -15.50 22.89
N ALA A 182 10.35 -16.08 21.76
CA ALA A 182 9.37 -17.17 21.72
C ALA A 182 9.83 -18.42 22.50
N GLU A 183 11.10 -18.47 22.93
CA GLU A 183 11.72 -19.59 23.64
C GLU A 183 11.59 -19.51 25.18
N ASP A 184 11.11 -18.41 25.76
CA ASP A 184 11.01 -18.29 27.23
C ASP A 184 9.77 -18.94 27.85
N VAL A 185 8.81 -19.42 27.04
CA VAL A 185 7.62 -20.13 27.56
C VAL A 185 7.94 -21.58 27.94
N GLU A 186 8.97 -22.19 27.37
CA GLU A 186 9.35 -23.58 27.66
C GLU A 186 10.29 -23.75 28.87
N ASN A 187 10.87 -22.66 29.40
CA ASN A 187 11.84 -22.76 30.49
C ASN A 187 11.23 -22.72 31.90
N ASP A 188 9.98 -22.29 32.06
CA ASP A 188 9.32 -22.30 33.38
C ASP A 188 8.78 -23.68 33.78
N ILE A 189 8.62 -24.61 32.84
CA ILE A 189 8.16 -25.98 33.15
C ILE A 189 9.31 -26.85 33.70
N ASN A 190 10.56 -26.57 33.33
CA ASN A 190 11.68 -27.43 33.70
C ASN A 190 12.38 -27.05 35.03
N SER A 191 12.09 -25.85 35.56
CA SER A 191 12.67 -25.39 36.83
C SER A 191 11.95 -25.96 38.08
N GLN A 192 10.79 -26.58 37.92
CA GLN A 192 10.05 -27.20 39.03
C GLN A 192 10.37 -28.68 39.27
N ASN A 193 11.17 -29.34 38.42
CA ASN A 193 11.42 -30.79 38.54
C ASN A 193 12.86 -31.19 38.91
N SER A 194 13.72 -30.23 39.26
CA SER A 194 15.10 -30.50 39.71
C SER A 194 15.30 -30.01 41.15
N GLY A 195 14.47 -30.53 42.04
CA GLY A 195 14.40 -30.07 43.42
C GLY A 195 14.06 -31.17 44.43
N GLU A 196 14.40 -32.44 44.17
CA GLU A 196 14.35 -33.48 45.19
C GLU A 196 15.19 -34.68 44.75
N HIS A 197 16.32 -34.92 45.41
CA HIS A 197 16.72 -36.20 45.99
C HIS A 197 18.15 -36.10 46.58
N HIS A 198 18.22 -36.44 47.87
CA HIS A 198 19.41 -36.60 48.71
C HIS A 198 20.43 -37.60 48.17
#